data_AF-A0A9E3CPH8-F1
#
_entry.id   AF-A0A9E3CPH8-F1
#
_cell.length_a   1.000
_cell.length_b   1.000
_cell.length_c   1.000
_cell.angle_alpha   90.00
_cell.angle_beta   90.00
_cell.angle_gamma   90.00
#
_symmetry.space_group_name_H-M   'P 1'
#
loop_
_entity.id
_entity.type
_entity.pdbx_description
1 polymer ?
#
loop_
_entity_poly.entity_id
_entity_poly.type
_entity_poly.pdbx_seq_one_letter_code
_entity_poly.pdbx_strand_id
1 'polypeptide(L)'
;MGIWLSEREQRLVAGAERASAATPIPTQIVSNGEYLPPPQSATQKKVEARINELADANAKRLGLNRRQFFRTGCGMAAAFLAMNEVYGNVFQVTPAEARDTDLSQARSQALAGQFIFDVQTHFVRDDFDHKALLDLAKYAKEHWNPKLEGVDSLARYKFQNYVKEIYYDSDTSLALLSGAPFDDPSWWFLSNEQIVKARELINGFAGGRRLLAHTVITPKQQGWMDEVDKAIAVYKPDSWKGYTIGDPLNPSKFPWRLDDEALMYPFYDKAVKSGITTICIHKGLLPPDYEKSYANVWKYATADDIGKAAKDWPQMNFVMYHACLRPAFEQPDQAWAEFEKTGRMAWVS
;
A
#
# COMPACT_ATOMS: atom_id res chain seq x y z
N MET A 1 -9.19 19.81 7.68
CA MET A 1 -8.32 19.11 6.72
C MET A 1 -7.01 19.88 6.74
N GLY A 2 -5.86 19.22 6.89
CA GLY A 2 -4.58 19.88 6.66
C GLY A 2 -4.50 20.13 5.16
N ILE A 3 -4.34 21.39 4.76
CA ILE A 3 -4.47 21.78 3.36
C ILE A 3 -3.15 22.41 2.93
N TRP A 4 -2.47 21.77 2.00
CA TRP A 4 -1.27 22.27 1.30
C TRP A 4 -1.58 23.35 0.27
N LEU A 5 -2.87 23.53 -0.05
CA LEU A 5 -3.34 24.59 -0.91
C LEU A 5 -3.26 25.93 -0.16
N SER A 6 -2.67 26.94 -0.79
CA SER A 6 -2.77 28.32 -0.31
C SER A 6 -4.24 28.73 -0.13
N GLU A 7 -4.53 29.77 0.66
CA GLU A 7 -5.90 30.30 0.80
C GLU A 7 -6.56 30.60 -0.56
N ARG A 8 -5.76 30.97 -1.57
CA ARG A 8 -6.23 31.17 -2.94
C ARG A 8 -6.66 29.85 -3.59
N GLU A 9 -5.83 28.82 -3.51
CA GLU A 9 -6.09 27.51 -4.12
C GLU A 9 -7.20 26.75 -3.40
N GLN A 10 -7.36 26.95 -2.09
CA GLN A 10 -8.50 26.45 -1.32
C GLN A 10 -9.84 26.91 -1.88
N ARG A 11 -9.90 28.11 -2.48
CA ARG A 11 -11.11 28.63 -3.14
C ARG A 11 -11.35 28.01 -4.52
N LEU A 12 -10.37 27.30 -5.08
CA LEU A 12 -10.46 26.64 -6.38
C LEU A 12 -10.87 25.17 -6.26
N VAL A 13 -10.83 24.60 -5.07
CA VAL A 13 -11.25 23.22 -4.81
C VAL A 13 -12.58 23.19 -4.10
N ALA A 14 -13.35 22.14 -4.36
CA ALA A 14 -14.54 21.80 -3.59
C ALA A 14 -14.37 20.37 -3.08
N GLY A 15 -14.95 20.07 -1.91
CA GLY A 15 -15.01 18.69 -1.42
C GLY A 15 -15.73 17.79 -2.42
N ALA A 16 -15.43 16.49 -2.42
CA ALA A 16 -15.99 15.54 -3.38
C ALA A 16 -17.52 15.57 -3.47
N GLU A 17 -18.17 15.87 -2.34
CA GLU A 17 -19.61 16.03 -2.18
C GLU A 17 -20.19 17.27 -2.86
N ARG A 18 -19.34 18.23 -3.25
CA ARG A 18 -19.70 19.49 -3.92
C ARG A 18 -19.07 19.64 -5.32
N ALA A 19 -17.89 19.06 -5.53
CA ALA A 19 -17.10 19.23 -6.75
C ALA A 19 -17.58 18.34 -7.90
N SER A 20 -18.12 17.16 -7.58
CA SER A 20 -18.87 16.32 -8.52
C SER A 20 -20.35 16.64 -8.43
N ALA A 21 -21.15 16.20 -9.40
CA ALA A 21 -22.62 16.33 -9.41
C ALA A 21 -23.34 15.53 -8.27
N ALA A 22 -22.73 15.41 -7.09
CA ALA A 22 -23.15 14.58 -5.96
C ALA A 22 -23.42 13.12 -6.38
N THR A 23 -22.59 12.61 -7.29
CA THR A 23 -22.63 11.23 -7.76
C THR A 23 -21.99 10.28 -6.73
N PRO A 24 -22.22 8.96 -6.83
CA PRO A 24 -21.69 7.98 -5.86
C PRO A 24 -20.17 7.87 -5.85
N ILE A 25 -19.51 8.20 -6.97
CA ILE A 25 -18.05 8.20 -7.14
C ILE A 25 -17.65 9.53 -7.74
N PRO A 26 -16.59 10.21 -7.26
CA PRO A 26 -16.11 11.43 -7.89
C PRO A 26 -15.84 11.22 -9.38
N THR A 27 -16.51 12.03 -10.20
CA THR A 27 -16.37 12.07 -11.67
C THR A 27 -15.25 13.00 -12.11
N GLN A 28 -14.47 13.50 -11.17
CA GLN A 28 -13.24 14.26 -11.39
C GLN A 28 -12.29 13.91 -10.25
N ILE A 29 -11.00 14.16 -10.46
CA ILE A 29 -10.02 14.05 -9.38
C ILE A 29 -10.36 15.13 -8.35
N VAL A 30 -10.41 14.75 -7.09
CA VAL A 30 -10.75 15.63 -5.97
C VAL A 30 -9.54 15.73 -5.07
N SER A 31 -9.21 16.94 -4.66
CA SER A 31 -8.10 17.15 -3.73
C SER A 31 -8.41 16.44 -2.41
N ASN A 32 -7.44 15.69 -1.90
CA ASN A 32 -7.42 15.26 -0.50
C ASN A 32 -6.80 16.33 0.42
N GLY A 33 -6.42 17.48 -0.13
CA GLY A 33 -5.71 18.56 0.56
C GLY A 33 -4.25 18.69 0.16
N GLU A 34 -3.68 17.74 -0.59
CA GLU A 34 -2.24 17.69 -0.93
C GLU A 34 -1.88 18.23 -2.30
N TYR A 35 -2.86 18.43 -3.18
CA TYR A 35 -2.61 18.89 -4.54
C TYR A 35 -3.82 19.62 -5.11
N LEU A 36 -3.60 20.53 -6.06
CA LEU A 36 -4.67 21.15 -6.83
C LEU A 36 -5.09 20.17 -7.95
N PRO A 37 -6.31 19.63 -7.95
CA PRO A 37 -6.70 18.64 -8.93
C PRO A 37 -6.91 19.32 -10.29
N PRO A 38 -6.64 18.61 -11.41
CA PRO A 38 -6.94 19.13 -12.73
C PRO A 38 -8.46 19.33 -12.91
N PRO A 39 -8.88 20.23 -13.80
CA PRO A 39 -10.29 20.38 -14.13
C PRO A 39 -10.84 19.08 -14.72
N GLN A 40 -12.13 18.84 -14.52
CA GLN A 40 -12.81 17.66 -15.09
C GLN A 40 -12.59 17.57 -16.61
N SER A 41 -12.00 16.47 -17.05
CA SER A 41 -11.70 16.21 -18.46
C SER A 41 -12.97 15.99 -19.28
N ALA A 42 -12.86 16.10 -20.61
CA ALA A 42 -14.00 15.83 -21.50
C ALA A 42 -14.54 14.40 -21.37
N THR A 43 -13.66 13.43 -21.12
CA THR A 43 -14.04 12.02 -20.91
C THR A 43 -14.70 11.83 -19.55
N GLN A 44 -14.18 12.47 -18.50
CA GLN A 44 -14.80 12.49 -17.18
C GLN A 44 -16.21 13.10 -17.19
N LYS A 45 -16.43 14.18 -17.97
CA LYS A 45 -17.76 14.76 -18.19
C LYS A 45 -18.74 13.77 -18.84
N LYS A 46 -18.28 12.93 -19.77
CA LYS A 46 -19.11 11.87 -20.37
C LYS A 46 -19.54 10.85 -19.32
N VAL A 47 -18.64 10.44 -18.43
CA VAL A 47 -18.99 9.56 -17.30
C VAL A 47 -20.05 10.21 -16.44
N GLU A 48 -19.85 11.45 -16.01
CA GLU A 48 -20.83 12.14 -15.16
C GLU A 48 -22.21 12.25 -15.81
N ALA A 49 -22.28 12.67 -17.08
CA ALA A 49 -23.52 12.72 -17.82
C ALA A 49 -24.20 11.35 -17.85
N ARG A 50 -23.42 10.30 -18.10
CA ARG A 50 -23.94 8.94 -18.17
C ARG A 50 -24.44 8.40 -16.82
N ILE A 51 -23.76 8.73 -15.73
CA ILE A 51 -24.23 8.41 -14.37
C ILE A 51 -25.60 9.05 -14.11
N ASN A 52 -25.75 10.32 -14.48
CA ASN A 52 -27.02 11.04 -14.30
C ASN A 52 -28.15 10.46 -15.15
N GLU A 53 -27.88 10.08 -16.41
CA GLU A 53 -28.86 9.42 -17.28
C GLU A 53 -29.33 8.08 -16.70
N LEU A 54 -28.39 7.24 -16.23
CA LEU A 54 -28.72 5.95 -15.62
C LEU A 54 -29.54 6.15 -14.33
N ALA A 55 -29.18 7.14 -13.52
CA ALA A 55 -29.94 7.47 -12.33
C ALA A 55 -31.36 7.96 -12.64
N ASP A 56 -31.54 8.82 -13.65
CA ASP A 56 -32.86 9.30 -14.04
C ASP A 56 -33.77 8.19 -14.58
N ALA A 57 -33.17 7.23 -15.29
CA ALA A 57 -33.89 6.07 -15.80
C ALA A 57 -34.26 5.06 -14.68
N ASN A 58 -33.36 4.83 -13.73
CA ASN A 58 -33.51 3.76 -12.74
C ASN A 58 -34.17 4.23 -11.43
N ALA A 59 -33.91 5.46 -10.98
CA ALA A 59 -34.48 5.99 -9.74
C ALA A 59 -36.01 6.02 -9.78
N LYS A 60 -36.59 6.39 -10.94
CA LYS A 60 -38.05 6.39 -11.15
C LYS A 60 -38.68 5.02 -10.95
N ARG A 61 -37.99 3.94 -11.36
CA ARG A 61 -38.47 2.55 -11.21
C ARG A 61 -38.52 2.13 -9.74
N LEU A 62 -37.62 2.67 -8.94
CA LEU A 62 -37.50 2.37 -7.51
C LEU A 62 -38.28 3.35 -6.62
N GLY A 63 -39.03 4.29 -7.21
CA GLY A 63 -39.74 5.32 -6.45
C GLY A 63 -38.81 6.30 -5.70
N LEU A 64 -37.54 6.40 -6.13
CA LEU A 64 -36.54 7.25 -5.50
C LEU A 64 -36.32 8.53 -6.32
N ASN A 65 -35.98 9.62 -5.65
CA ASN A 65 -35.34 10.74 -6.35
C ASN A 65 -33.85 10.43 -6.61
N ARG A 66 -33.22 11.20 -7.53
CA ARG A 66 -31.82 10.98 -7.93
C ARG A 66 -30.84 10.95 -6.76
N ARG A 67 -31.00 11.87 -5.80
CA ARG A 67 -30.10 11.97 -4.62
C ARG A 67 -30.25 10.76 -3.70
N GLN A 68 -31.46 10.26 -3.52
CA GLN A 68 -31.71 9.03 -2.77
C GLN A 68 -31.12 7.82 -3.51
N PHE A 69 -31.34 7.72 -4.81
CA PHE A 69 -30.80 6.64 -5.64
C PHE A 69 -29.27 6.56 -5.57
N PHE A 70 -28.57 7.69 -5.67
CA PHE A 70 -27.10 7.72 -5.55
C PHE A 70 -26.55 7.28 -4.18
N ARG A 71 -27.39 7.22 -3.14
CA ARG A 71 -27.00 6.71 -1.82
C ARG A 71 -27.25 5.21 -1.64
N THR A 72 -27.67 4.52 -2.70
CA THR A 72 -27.91 3.07 -2.70
C THR A 72 -26.79 2.32 -3.42
N GLY A 73 -26.72 1.01 -3.23
CA GLY A 73 -25.85 0.15 -4.04
C GLY A 73 -26.20 0.20 -5.54
N CYS A 74 -27.47 0.40 -5.91
CA CYS A 74 -27.88 0.60 -7.30
C CYS A 74 -27.26 1.87 -7.91
N GLY A 75 -27.14 2.93 -7.11
CA GLY A 75 -26.43 4.15 -7.47
C GLY A 75 -24.96 3.88 -7.78
N MET A 76 -24.27 3.17 -6.90
CA MET A 76 -22.87 2.77 -7.10
C MET A 76 -22.71 1.89 -8.35
N ALA A 77 -23.60 0.93 -8.57
CA ALA A 77 -23.59 0.09 -9.76
C ALA A 77 -23.79 0.90 -11.05
N ALA A 78 -24.69 1.91 -11.04
CA ALA A 78 -24.85 2.84 -12.15
C ALA A 78 -23.58 3.64 -12.44
N ALA A 79 -22.82 4.01 -11.40
CA ALA A 79 -21.53 4.68 -11.56
C ALA A 79 -20.49 3.80 -12.27
N PHE A 80 -20.35 2.55 -11.84
CA PHE A 80 -19.43 1.61 -12.49
C PHE A 80 -19.85 1.25 -13.92
N LEU A 81 -21.15 1.13 -14.20
CA LEU A 81 -21.64 0.92 -15.57
C LEU A 81 -21.29 2.10 -16.48
N ALA A 82 -21.48 3.33 -16.01
CA ALA A 82 -21.11 4.52 -16.77
C ALA A 82 -19.60 4.57 -17.04
N MET A 83 -18.77 4.22 -16.06
CA MET A 83 -17.33 4.11 -16.25
C MET A 83 -16.99 3.02 -17.29
N ASN A 84 -17.67 1.87 -17.25
CA ASN A 84 -17.46 0.81 -18.22
C ASN A 84 -17.80 1.21 -19.66
N GLU A 85 -18.91 1.93 -19.84
CA GLU A 85 -19.34 2.38 -21.16
C GLU A 85 -18.39 3.44 -21.76
N VAL A 86 -17.70 4.22 -20.92
CA VAL A 86 -16.82 5.31 -21.37
C VAL A 86 -15.34 4.88 -21.46
N TYR A 87 -14.85 4.15 -20.47
CA TYR A 87 -13.44 3.73 -20.36
C TYR A 87 -13.18 2.29 -20.82
N GLY A 88 -14.23 1.54 -21.15
CA GLY A 88 -14.14 0.11 -21.43
C GLY A 88 -14.37 -0.76 -20.19
N ASN A 89 -14.34 -2.07 -20.33
CA ASN A 89 -14.74 -3.01 -19.28
C ASN A 89 -13.73 -3.09 -18.11
N VAL A 90 -13.78 -2.12 -17.20
CA VAL A 90 -12.87 -1.97 -16.05
C VAL A 90 -13.45 -2.58 -14.78
N PHE A 91 -14.77 -2.50 -14.59
CA PHE A 91 -15.47 -2.95 -13.38
C PHE A 91 -16.38 -4.14 -13.66
N GLN A 92 -16.41 -5.11 -12.73
CA GLN A 92 -17.39 -6.19 -12.78
C GLN A 92 -18.74 -5.73 -12.21
N VAL A 93 -19.64 -5.33 -13.09
CA VAL A 93 -21.00 -4.88 -12.74
C VAL A 93 -21.98 -5.17 -13.87
N THR A 94 -23.24 -5.47 -13.53
CA THR A 94 -24.31 -5.74 -14.48
C THR A 94 -25.35 -4.61 -14.49
N PRO A 95 -26.07 -4.39 -15.62
CA PRO A 95 -27.19 -3.46 -15.67
C PRO A 95 -28.32 -3.75 -14.67
N ALA A 96 -28.44 -5.00 -14.22
CA ALA A 96 -29.46 -5.43 -13.27
C ALA A 96 -29.17 -4.88 -11.86
N GLU A 97 -27.91 -4.90 -11.41
CA GLU A 97 -27.49 -4.33 -10.12
C GLU A 97 -27.79 -2.83 -10.03
N ALA A 98 -27.83 -2.10 -11.15
CA ALA A 98 -28.19 -0.68 -11.14
C ALA A 98 -29.71 -0.40 -11.13
N ARG A 99 -30.54 -1.44 -11.24
CA ARG A 99 -32.01 -1.33 -11.41
C ARG A 99 -32.81 -2.04 -10.33
N ASP A 100 -32.20 -2.97 -9.62
CA ASP A 100 -32.84 -3.86 -8.67
C ASP A 100 -32.09 -3.83 -7.34
N THR A 101 -32.79 -3.40 -6.28
CA THR A 101 -32.21 -3.28 -4.93
C THR A 101 -31.82 -4.62 -4.35
N ASP A 102 -32.57 -5.68 -4.66
CA ASP A 102 -32.32 -7.00 -4.11
C ASP A 102 -31.07 -7.60 -4.76
N LEU A 103 -30.88 -7.39 -6.07
CA LEU A 103 -29.65 -7.81 -6.75
C LEU A 103 -28.43 -7.01 -6.29
N SER A 104 -28.56 -5.70 -6.10
CA SER A 104 -27.48 -4.88 -5.56
C SER A 104 -27.12 -5.29 -4.13
N GLN A 105 -28.11 -5.54 -3.29
CA GLN A 105 -27.92 -5.99 -1.92
C GLN A 105 -27.31 -7.40 -1.88
N ALA A 106 -27.78 -8.31 -2.73
CA ALA A 106 -27.21 -9.65 -2.87
C ALA A 106 -25.74 -9.61 -3.28
N ARG A 107 -25.33 -8.71 -4.17
CA ARG A 107 -23.92 -8.49 -4.52
C ARG A 107 -23.11 -8.05 -3.29
N SER A 108 -23.59 -7.04 -2.56
CA SER A 108 -22.91 -6.56 -1.36
C SER A 108 -22.77 -7.66 -0.30
N GLN A 109 -23.84 -8.42 -0.04
CA GLN A 109 -23.82 -9.55 0.88
C GLN A 109 -22.87 -10.66 0.42
N ALA A 110 -22.84 -10.96 -0.88
CA ALA A 110 -21.93 -11.95 -1.45
C ALA A 110 -20.45 -11.56 -1.32
N LEU A 111 -20.15 -10.27 -1.16
CA LEU A 111 -18.79 -9.75 -0.99
C LEU A 111 -18.46 -9.35 0.46
N ALA A 112 -19.43 -9.38 1.38
CA ALA A 112 -19.21 -8.98 2.78
C ALA A 112 -18.23 -9.90 3.53
N GLY A 113 -18.01 -11.12 3.03
CA GLY A 113 -17.02 -12.07 3.55
C GLY A 113 -15.72 -12.11 2.75
N GLN A 114 -15.37 -11.04 2.03
CA GLN A 114 -14.14 -10.98 1.24
C GLN A 114 -12.91 -11.26 2.10
N PHE A 115 -12.06 -12.15 1.60
CA PHE A 115 -10.77 -12.41 2.21
C PHE A 115 -9.82 -11.25 1.89
N ILE A 116 -9.45 -10.48 2.90
CA ILE A 116 -8.48 -9.38 2.80
C ILE A 116 -7.17 -9.83 3.42
N PHE A 117 -6.12 -9.86 2.60
CA PHE A 117 -4.77 -10.18 3.05
C PHE A 117 -3.88 -8.94 3.00
N ASP A 118 -3.56 -8.38 4.16
CA ASP A 118 -2.55 -7.34 4.26
C ASP A 118 -1.15 -7.96 4.25
N VAL A 119 -0.47 -7.83 3.11
CA VAL A 119 0.81 -8.49 2.84
C VAL A 119 2.02 -7.73 3.39
N GLN A 120 1.85 -6.54 3.99
CA GLN A 120 2.97 -5.73 4.46
C GLN A 120 2.60 -4.93 5.71
N THR A 121 2.80 -5.54 6.87
CA THR A 121 2.50 -4.87 8.15
C THR A 121 3.72 -4.84 9.08
N HIS A 122 3.76 -3.84 9.96
CA HIS A 122 4.84 -3.62 10.92
C HIS A 122 4.29 -3.11 12.25
N PHE A 123 4.97 -3.49 13.33
CA PHE A 123 4.93 -2.80 14.62
C PHE A 123 6.36 -2.77 15.19
N VAL A 124 6.60 -1.96 16.22
CA VAL A 124 7.91 -1.88 16.87
C VAL A 124 7.90 -2.58 18.23
N ARG A 125 9.02 -3.22 18.57
CA ARG A 125 9.26 -3.83 19.89
C ARG A 125 9.03 -2.86 21.04
N ASP A 126 8.70 -3.39 22.22
CA ASP A 126 8.27 -2.59 23.37
C ASP A 126 9.32 -1.58 23.83
N ASP A 127 10.59 -1.94 23.81
CA ASP A 127 11.74 -1.11 24.17
C ASP A 127 12.21 -0.14 23.07
N PHE A 128 11.61 -0.15 21.88
CA PHE A 128 11.91 0.83 20.84
C PHE A 128 11.51 2.26 21.28
N ASP A 129 12.48 3.17 21.35
CA ASP A 129 12.31 4.52 21.91
C ASP A 129 12.67 5.67 20.94
N HIS A 130 13.00 5.36 19.69
CA HIS A 130 13.36 6.36 18.68
C HIS A 130 12.14 7.18 18.22
N LYS A 131 12.06 8.42 18.72
CA LYS A 131 10.93 9.32 18.44
C LYS A 131 10.83 9.81 16.99
N ALA A 132 11.87 9.68 16.17
CA ALA A 132 11.80 10.12 14.77
C ALA A 132 10.75 9.33 13.96
N LEU A 133 10.39 8.11 14.38
CA LEU A 133 9.30 7.35 13.75
C LEU A 133 7.94 8.08 13.86
N LEU A 134 7.75 8.94 14.86
CA LEU A 134 6.55 9.76 15.02
C LEU A 134 6.38 10.79 13.90
N ASP A 135 7.45 11.13 13.19
CA ASP A 135 7.39 12.13 12.13
C ASP A 135 6.53 11.64 10.96
N LEU A 136 6.41 10.32 10.75
CA LEU A 136 5.43 9.75 9.81
C LEU A 136 3.98 10.08 10.20
N ALA A 137 3.62 9.90 11.48
CA ALA A 137 2.28 10.21 11.97
C ALA A 137 2.01 11.71 12.00
N LYS A 138 3.01 12.53 12.35
CA LYS A 138 2.90 13.99 12.32
C LYS A 138 2.69 14.49 10.89
N TYR A 139 3.49 13.99 9.94
CA TYR A 139 3.33 14.27 8.52
C TYR A 139 1.91 13.90 8.07
N ALA A 140 1.45 12.68 8.34
CA ALA A 140 0.10 12.25 8.00
C ALA A 140 -0.99 13.15 8.64
N LYS A 141 -0.79 13.63 9.86
CA LYS A 141 -1.73 14.56 10.51
C LYS A 141 -1.74 15.93 9.86
N GLU A 142 -0.56 16.46 9.61
CA GLU A 142 -0.36 17.78 9.00
C GLU A 142 -0.92 17.83 7.59
N HIS A 143 -0.82 16.73 6.85
CA HIS A 143 -0.98 16.73 5.41
C HIS A 143 -2.17 15.92 4.90
N TRP A 144 -2.58 14.86 5.61
CA TRP A 144 -3.59 13.90 5.11
C TRP A 144 -4.86 13.95 5.95
N ASN A 145 -4.73 13.83 7.27
CA ASN A 145 -5.88 13.77 8.17
C ASN A 145 -5.59 14.47 9.51
N PRO A 146 -6.04 15.73 9.70
CA PRO A 146 -5.78 16.47 10.94
C PRO A 146 -6.52 15.93 12.16
N LYS A 147 -7.48 15.01 11.95
CA LYS A 147 -8.17 14.31 13.03
C LYS A 147 -7.37 13.11 13.55
N LEU A 148 -6.18 12.84 13.03
CA LEU A 148 -5.30 11.80 13.59
C LEU A 148 -4.90 12.19 15.02
N GLU A 149 -5.26 11.29 15.94
CA GLU A 149 -4.93 11.39 17.36
C GLU A 149 -3.66 10.59 17.68
N GLY A 150 -3.07 10.80 18.86
CA GLY A 150 -1.93 10.00 19.35
C GLY A 150 -0.67 10.01 18.48
N VAL A 151 -0.49 11.03 17.64
CA VAL A 151 0.67 11.16 16.72
C VAL A 151 1.99 11.47 17.45
N ASP A 152 1.90 11.88 18.71
CA ASP A 152 3.06 12.23 19.55
C ASP A 152 3.52 11.07 20.45
N SER A 153 2.92 9.88 20.31
CA SER A 153 3.23 8.72 21.15
C SER A 153 3.57 7.48 20.34
N LEU A 154 4.69 6.84 20.70
CA LEU A 154 5.12 5.59 20.08
C LEU A 154 4.15 4.44 20.33
N ALA A 155 3.22 4.58 21.31
CA ALA A 155 2.14 3.62 21.53
C ALA A 155 1.33 3.32 20.25
N ARG A 156 1.26 4.27 19.31
CA ARG A 156 0.71 4.10 17.95
C ARG A 156 1.26 2.90 17.20
N TYR A 157 2.55 2.63 17.38
CA TYR A 157 3.29 1.62 16.64
C TYR A 157 3.59 0.37 17.47
N LYS A 158 3.07 0.29 18.71
CA LYS A 158 3.28 -0.87 19.59
C LYS A 158 2.26 -1.97 19.32
N PHE A 159 2.57 -3.18 19.77
CA PHE A 159 1.80 -4.39 19.51
C PHE A 159 0.30 -4.26 19.82
N GLN A 160 -0.08 -3.64 20.94
CA GLN A 160 -1.48 -3.49 21.32
C GLN A 160 -2.28 -2.67 20.30
N ASN A 161 -1.73 -1.54 19.83
CA ASN A 161 -2.40 -0.73 18.82
C ASN A 161 -2.40 -1.44 17.45
N TYR A 162 -1.31 -2.14 17.11
CA TYR A 162 -1.24 -2.96 15.90
C TYR A 162 -2.38 -3.99 15.84
N VAL A 163 -2.62 -4.75 16.92
CA VAL A 163 -3.72 -5.74 16.96
C VAL A 163 -5.08 -5.06 16.80
N LYS A 164 -5.29 -3.90 17.42
CA LYS A 164 -6.52 -3.12 17.31
C LYS A 164 -6.77 -2.69 15.86
N GLU A 165 -5.81 -2.01 15.25
CA GLU A 165 -5.94 -1.47 13.89
C GLU A 165 -6.12 -2.59 12.86
N ILE A 166 -5.33 -3.67 12.96
CA ILE A 166 -5.40 -4.77 11.99
C ILE A 166 -6.69 -5.59 12.16
N TYR A 167 -7.09 -5.97 13.37
CA TYR A 167 -8.15 -6.97 13.56
C TYR A 167 -9.48 -6.43 14.09
N TYR A 168 -9.54 -5.19 14.58
CA TYR A 168 -10.76 -4.59 15.13
C TYR A 168 -11.24 -3.37 14.34
N ASP A 169 -10.32 -2.56 13.79
CA ASP A 169 -10.68 -1.36 13.03
C ASP A 169 -10.56 -1.53 11.51
N SER A 170 -10.23 -2.75 11.04
CA SER A 170 -10.15 -3.07 9.62
C SER A 170 -10.79 -4.42 9.29
N ASP A 171 -11.17 -4.61 8.04
CA ASP A 171 -11.71 -5.88 7.52
C ASP A 171 -10.61 -6.94 7.23
N THR A 172 -9.37 -6.71 7.70
CA THR A 172 -8.23 -7.60 7.43
C THR A 172 -8.49 -9.01 7.96
N SER A 173 -8.44 -9.98 7.04
CA SER A 173 -8.65 -11.40 7.32
C SER A 173 -7.34 -12.12 7.66
N LEU A 174 -6.24 -11.70 7.05
CA LEU A 174 -4.91 -12.24 7.31
C LEU A 174 -3.92 -11.09 7.19
N ALA A 175 -2.90 -11.08 8.03
CA ALA A 175 -1.79 -10.13 7.90
C ALA A 175 -0.46 -10.88 7.77
N LEU A 176 0.53 -10.24 7.14
CA LEU A 176 1.91 -10.71 7.06
C LEU A 176 2.81 -9.69 7.75
N LEU A 177 3.39 -10.12 8.88
CA LEU A 177 4.24 -9.29 9.72
C LEU A 177 5.68 -9.34 9.24
N SER A 178 6.32 -8.18 9.23
CA SER A 178 7.75 -8.04 8.96
C SER A 178 8.44 -7.19 10.01
N GLY A 179 9.78 -7.28 10.03
CA GLY A 179 10.66 -6.27 10.63
C GLY A 179 11.18 -5.30 9.57
N ALA A 180 12.04 -4.39 10.01
CA ALA A 180 12.85 -3.50 9.18
C ALA A 180 14.28 -3.52 9.73
N PRO A 181 15.29 -3.90 8.93
CA PRO A 181 16.68 -3.87 9.34
C PRO A 181 17.25 -2.45 9.20
N PHE A 182 18.23 -2.13 10.03
CA PHE A 182 19.00 -0.90 10.00
C PHE A 182 20.48 -1.21 10.22
N ASP A 183 21.35 -0.29 9.82
CA ASP A 183 22.79 -0.40 10.11
C ASP A 183 23.06 -0.36 11.62
N ASP A 184 22.25 0.40 12.36
CA ASP A 184 22.20 0.41 13.83
C ASP A 184 21.12 -0.55 14.34
N PRO A 185 21.48 -1.66 15.02
CA PRO A 185 20.52 -2.62 15.57
C PRO A 185 19.50 -2.04 16.56
N SER A 186 19.79 -0.89 17.19
CA SER A 186 18.83 -0.21 18.08
C SER A 186 17.58 0.28 17.34
N TRP A 187 17.68 0.51 16.02
CA TRP A 187 16.58 0.91 15.17
C TRP A 187 15.76 -0.25 14.60
N TRP A 188 16.16 -1.50 14.81
CA TRP A 188 15.40 -2.62 14.27
C TRP A 188 14.00 -2.67 14.88
N PHE A 189 12.96 -2.75 14.03
CA PHE A 189 11.59 -2.77 14.51
C PHE A 189 11.29 -4.04 15.33
N LEU A 190 11.64 -5.20 14.76
CA LEU A 190 11.51 -6.51 15.38
C LEU A 190 12.65 -7.41 14.89
N SER A 191 13.14 -8.30 15.75
CA SER A 191 13.97 -9.43 15.33
C SER A 191 13.13 -10.53 14.69
N ASN A 192 13.76 -11.43 13.92
CA ASN A 192 13.07 -12.58 13.32
C ASN A 192 12.37 -13.46 14.37
N GLU A 193 13.00 -13.65 15.53
CA GLU A 193 12.41 -14.37 16.66
C GLU A 193 11.16 -13.66 17.20
N GLN A 194 11.19 -12.33 17.33
CA GLN A 194 10.03 -11.54 17.76
C GLN A 194 8.88 -11.62 16.76
N ILE A 195 9.17 -11.60 15.45
CA ILE A 195 8.16 -11.73 14.39
C ILE A 195 7.44 -13.08 14.50
N VAL A 196 8.20 -14.18 14.64
CA VAL A 196 7.61 -15.52 14.78
C VAL A 196 6.81 -15.66 16.07
N LYS A 197 7.31 -15.14 17.20
CA LYS A 197 6.57 -15.14 18.47
C LYS A 197 5.25 -14.36 18.36
N ALA A 198 5.24 -13.22 17.67
CA ALA A 198 4.02 -12.47 17.43
C ALA A 198 3.03 -13.25 16.56
N ARG A 199 3.52 -13.94 15.52
CA ARG A 199 2.73 -14.87 14.70
C ARG A 199 2.07 -15.95 15.55
N GLU A 200 2.86 -16.63 16.39
CA GLU A 200 2.38 -17.69 17.27
C GLU A 200 1.35 -17.18 18.28
N LEU A 201 1.60 -16.01 18.90
CA LEU A 201 0.70 -15.40 19.87
C LEU A 201 -0.66 -15.05 19.25
N ILE A 202 -0.65 -14.36 18.11
CA ILE A 202 -1.88 -13.95 17.42
C ILE A 202 -2.65 -15.19 16.94
N ASN A 203 -1.97 -16.17 16.34
CA ASN A 203 -2.62 -17.37 15.84
C ASN A 203 -3.17 -18.25 16.97
N GLY A 204 -2.46 -18.32 18.10
CA GLY A 204 -2.91 -19.01 19.30
C GLY A 204 -4.17 -18.38 19.90
N PHE A 205 -4.19 -17.06 20.04
CA PHE A 205 -5.36 -16.33 20.51
C PHE A 205 -6.56 -16.46 19.56
N ALA A 206 -6.31 -16.37 18.24
CA ALA A 206 -7.36 -16.46 17.24
C ALA A 206 -7.88 -17.90 17.01
N GLY A 207 -7.19 -18.92 17.53
CA GLY A 207 -7.50 -20.33 17.26
C GLY A 207 -7.29 -20.73 15.79
N GLY A 208 -6.50 -19.96 15.03
CA GLY A 208 -6.34 -20.15 13.59
C GLY A 208 -5.29 -19.21 12.99
N ARG A 209 -4.95 -19.42 11.73
CA ARG A 209 -3.93 -18.63 11.03
C ARG A 209 -4.49 -17.25 10.66
N ARG A 210 -4.13 -16.23 11.44
CA ARG A 210 -4.48 -14.81 11.23
C ARG A 210 -3.25 -13.95 10.95
N LEU A 211 -2.07 -14.39 11.37
CA LEU A 211 -0.80 -13.77 11.06
C LEU A 211 0.14 -14.76 10.37
N LEU A 212 0.86 -14.25 9.37
CA LEU A 212 2.03 -14.86 8.74
C LEU A 212 3.29 -14.07 9.13
N ALA A 213 4.46 -14.69 9.01
CA ALA A 213 5.75 -14.10 9.40
C ALA A 213 6.73 -14.10 8.23
N HIS A 214 7.29 -12.93 7.94
CA HIS A 214 8.54 -12.81 7.20
C HIS A 214 9.74 -13.12 8.09
N THR A 215 10.78 -13.73 7.51
CA THR A 215 12.15 -13.55 8.02
C THR A 215 12.86 -12.46 7.22
N VAL A 216 13.37 -11.45 7.93
CA VAL A 216 14.21 -10.40 7.36
C VAL A 216 15.61 -10.97 7.11
N ILE A 217 16.10 -10.82 5.88
CA ILE A 217 17.49 -11.10 5.50
C ILE A 217 18.30 -9.80 5.47
N THR A 218 19.58 -9.89 5.83
CA THR A 218 20.51 -8.75 5.88
C THR A 218 21.80 -9.01 5.11
N PRO A 219 21.74 -9.21 3.77
CA PRO A 219 22.94 -9.47 2.96
C PRO A 219 24.09 -8.50 3.25
N LYS A 220 25.32 -9.04 3.29
CA LYS A 220 26.58 -8.36 3.67
C LYS A 220 26.76 -8.04 5.16
N GLN A 221 25.72 -8.08 5.99
CA GLN A 221 25.91 -7.98 7.43
C GLN A 221 26.55 -9.26 7.99
N GLN A 222 27.30 -9.15 9.08
CA GLN A 222 27.97 -10.31 9.69
C GLN A 222 26.92 -11.34 10.15
N GLY A 223 27.13 -12.60 9.77
CA GLY A 223 26.27 -13.72 10.19
C GLY A 223 24.93 -13.86 9.45
N TRP A 224 24.67 -13.08 8.39
CA TRP A 224 23.35 -13.08 7.72
C TRP A 224 22.94 -14.44 7.14
N MET A 225 23.89 -15.23 6.63
CA MET A 225 23.61 -16.59 6.13
C MET A 225 23.38 -17.61 7.25
N ASP A 226 24.02 -17.44 8.40
CA ASP A 226 23.75 -18.27 9.58
C ASP A 226 22.32 -18.02 10.09
N GLU A 227 21.87 -16.76 10.05
CA GLU A 227 20.50 -16.39 10.38
C GLU A 227 19.49 -16.96 9.36
N VAL A 228 19.86 -17.06 8.07
CA VAL A 228 19.04 -17.78 7.06
C VAL A 228 18.92 -19.26 7.42
N ASP A 229 20.02 -19.93 7.78
CA ASP A 229 20.00 -21.34 8.17
C ASP A 229 19.18 -21.56 9.45
N LYS A 230 19.33 -20.67 10.42
CA LYS A 230 18.50 -20.65 11.63
C LYS A 230 17.03 -20.43 11.29
N ALA A 231 16.72 -19.55 10.34
CA ALA A 231 15.35 -19.28 9.95
C ALA A 231 14.67 -20.49 9.29
N ILE A 232 15.38 -21.21 8.43
CA ILE A 232 14.89 -22.46 7.83
C ILE A 232 14.64 -23.52 8.92
N ALA A 233 15.59 -23.70 9.84
CA ALA A 233 15.53 -24.77 10.83
C ALA A 233 14.51 -24.48 11.96
N VAL A 234 14.48 -23.25 12.45
CA VAL A 234 13.80 -22.85 13.69
C VAL A 234 12.53 -22.06 13.39
N TYR A 235 12.66 -20.92 12.70
CA TYR A 235 11.56 -19.95 12.54
C TYR A 235 10.47 -20.41 11.57
N LYS A 236 10.87 -21.12 10.51
CA LYS A 236 10.00 -21.61 9.42
C LYS A 236 9.07 -20.48 8.95
N PRO A 237 9.64 -19.39 8.40
CA PRO A 237 8.86 -18.24 7.96
C PRO A 237 7.97 -18.60 6.77
N ASP A 238 6.97 -17.77 6.54
CA ASP A 238 6.05 -17.88 5.42
C ASP A 238 6.65 -17.32 4.12
N SER A 239 7.61 -16.40 4.27
CA SER A 239 8.36 -15.78 3.18
C SER A 239 9.59 -15.03 3.72
N TRP A 240 10.46 -14.59 2.81
CA TRP A 240 11.61 -13.76 3.10
C TRP A 240 11.30 -12.28 2.90
N LYS A 241 11.95 -11.41 3.67
CA LYS A 241 11.90 -9.96 3.51
C LYS A 241 13.30 -9.40 3.27
N GLY A 242 13.47 -8.57 2.25
CA GLY A 242 14.72 -7.85 1.98
C GLY A 242 14.54 -6.33 1.84
N TYR A 243 15.63 -5.61 2.06
CA TYR A 243 15.77 -4.16 1.84
C TYR A 243 17.07 -3.95 1.06
N THR A 244 17.00 -3.71 -0.25
CA THR A 244 18.18 -3.66 -1.13
C THR A 244 19.06 -2.43 -0.89
N ILE A 245 18.48 -1.36 -0.35
CA ILE A 245 19.22 -0.19 0.15
C ILE A 245 19.84 -0.43 1.54
N GLY A 246 19.63 -1.61 2.15
CA GLY A 246 20.16 -2.02 3.45
C GLY A 246 19.42 -1.44 4.65
N ASP A 247 19.30 -0.11 4.69
CA ASP A 247 18.63 0.67 5.73
C ASP A 247 17.50 1.48 5.07
N PRO A 248 16.24 1.37 5.53
CA PRO A 248 15.11 1.97 4.85
C PRO A 248 15.02 3.50 4.98
N LEU A 249 15.74 4.11 5.94
CA LEU A 249 15.65 5.54 6.23
C LEU A 249 16.96 6.30 6.04
N ASN A 250 18.09 5.61 5.91
CA ASN A 250 19.41 6.21 5.76
C ASN A 250 20.26 5.49 4.71
N PRO A 251 21.29 6.14 4.15
CA PRO A 251 22.27 5.47 3.30
C PRO A 251 23.03 4.39 4.08
N SER A 252 22.77 3.12 3.74
CA SER A 252 23.42 1.98 4.38
C SER A 252 24.84 1.73 3.87
N LYS A 253 25.66 1.10 4.72
CA LYS A 253 26.95 0.49 4.36
C LYS A 253 26.81 -0.88 3.70
N PHE A 254 25.60 -1.45 3.71
CA PHE A 254 25.31 -2.81 3.24
C PHE A 254 24.26 -2.86 2.10
N PRO A 255 24.34 -2.02 1.05
CA PRO A 255 23.41 -2.12 -0.07
C PRO A 255 23.73 -3.38 -0.89
N TRP A 256 22.72 -4.01 -1.49
CA TRP A 256 22.88 -5.25 -2.26
C TRP A 256 21.87 -5.34 -3.39
N ARG A 257 22.22 -6.06 -4.46
CA ARG A 257 21.37 -6.28 -5.63
C ARG A 257 20.79 -7.70 -5.61
N LEU A 258 19.59 -7.84 -6.14
CA LEU A 258 18.94 -9.15 -6.32
C LEU A 258 19.73 -10.07 -7.26
N ASP A 259 20.38 -9.50 -8.26
CA ASP A 259 21.13 -10.23 -9.30
C ASP A 259 22.62 -10.42 -8.97
N ASP A 260 23.06 -10.10 -7.74
CA ASP A 260 24.42 -10.36 -7.28
C ASP A 260 24.62 -11.88 -7.12
N GLU A 261 25.24 -12.50 -8.13
CA GLU A 261 25.40 -13.96 -8.20
C GLU A 261 26.21 -14.51 -7.02
N ALA A 262 27.26 -13.81 -6.60
CA ALA A 262 28.13 -14.30 -5.53
C ALA A 262 27.45 -14.19 -4.16
N LEU A 263 26.63 -13.15 -3.96
CA LEU A 263 25.98 -12.86 -2.69
C LEU A 263 24.62 -13.57 -2.54
N MET A 264 23.74 -13.45 -3.53
CA MET A 264 22.33 -13.81 -3.40
C MET A 264 21.99 -15.20 -3.92
N TYR A 265 22.74 -15.76 -4.88
CA TYR A 265 22.41 -17.07 -5.44
C TYR A 265 22.57 -18.22 -4.44
N PRO A 266 23.58 -18.22 -3.55
CA PRO A 266 23.64 -19.19 -2.45
C PRO A 266 22.42 -19.12 -1.54
N PHE A 267 21.85 -17.93 -1.32
CA PHE A 267 20.62 -17.75 -0.57
C PHE A 267 19.41 -18.32 -1.35
N TYR A 268 19.27 -18.01 -2.65
CA TYR A 268 18.18 -18.54 -3.47
C TYR A 268 18.18 -20.07 -3.54
N ASP A 269 19.36 -20.69 -3.65
CA ASP A 269 19.51 -22.15 -3.58
C ASP A 269 18.95 -22.73 -2.26
N LYS A 270 19.28 -22.11 -1.12
CA LYS A 270 18.73 -22.50 0.20
C LYS A 270 17.22 -22.26 0.29
N ALA A 271 16.73 -21.14 -0.23
CA ALA A 271 15.31 -20.80 -0.26
C ALA A 271 14.51 -21.83 -1.07
N VAL A 272 15.01 -22.23 -2.25
CA VAL A 272 14.41 -23.28 -3.08
C VAL A 272 14.46 -24.65 -2.38
N LYS A 273 15.61 -25.05 -1.83
CA LYS A 273 15.76 -26.34 -1.13
C LYS A 273 14.89 -26.46 0.12
N SER A 274 14.64 -25.36 0.81
CA SER A 274 13.75 -25.31 1.98
C SER A 274 12.26 -25.23 1.62
N GLY A 275 11.93 -24.94 0.36
CA GLY A 275 10.55 -24.73 -0.09
C GLY A 275 9.98 -23.35 0.26
N ILE A 276 10.78 -22.45 0.85
CA ILE A 276 10.38 -21.08 1.18
C ILE A 276 10.80 -20.20 0.00
N THR A 277 10.02 -20.21 -1.07
CA THR A 277 10.44 -19.65 -2.37
C THR A 277 9.98 -18.23 -2.63
N THR A 278 9.29 -17.59 -1.69
CA THR A 278 8.82 -16.21 -1.84
C THR A 278 9.73 -15.24 -1.12
N ILE A 279 10.27 -14.25 -1.84
CA ILE A 279 11.01 -13.13 -1.28
C ILE A 279 10.31 -11.81 -1.63
N CYS A 280 10.02 -11.04 -0.59
CA CYS A 280 9.38 -9.73 -0.70
C CYS A 280 10.40 -8.63 -0.40
N ILE A 281 10.55 -7.65 -1.29
CA ILE A 281 11.56 -6.61 -1.18
C ILE A 281 10.92 -5.25 -1.00
N HIS A 282 11.38 -4.49 0.00
CA HIS A 282 11.12 -3.06 0.05
C HIS A 282 12.07 -2.36 -0.94
N LYS A 283 11.51 -1.86 -2.06
CA LYS A 283 12.27 -1.31 -3.18
C LYS A 283 11.55 -0.09 -3.75
N GLY A 284 12.29 0.95 -4.12
CA GLY A 284 11.74 2.27 -4.40
C GLY A 284 11.85 3.22 -3.20
N LEU A 285 10.95 4.20 -3.14
CA LEU A 285 10.75 5.16 -2.05
C LEU A 285 12.00 5.95 -1.65
N LEU A 286 12.48 6.84 -2.51
CA LEU A 286 13.58 7.78 -2.21
C LEU A 286 13.12 9.25 -2.27
N PRO A 287 13.75 10.16 -1.50
CA PRO A 287 13.42 11.58 -1.51
C PRO A 287 13.80 12.26 -2.85
N PRO A 288 13.26 13.45 -3.17
CA PRO A 288 13.56 14.14 -4.44
C PRO A 288 15.05 14.35 -4.74
N ASP A 289 15.87 14.55 -3.70
CA ASP A 289 17.31 14.79 -3.82
C ASP A 289 18.16 13.52 -3.70
N TYR A 290 17.57 12.33 -3.90
CA TYR A 290 18.19 11.02 -3.68
C TYR A 290 19.56 10.82 -4.33
N GLU A 291 19.84 11.46 -5.47
CA GLU A 291 21.16 11.36 -6.10
C GLU A 291 22.29 11.96 -5.23
N LYS A 292 21.93 12.89 -4.34
CA LYS A 292 22.80 13.51 -3.35
C LYS A 292 22.66 12.84 -1.97
N SER A 293 21.43 12.77 -1.44
CA SER A 293 21.18 12.27 -0.07
C SER A 293 21.43 10.76 0.05
N TYR A 294 21.20 10.00 -1.02
CA TYR A 294 21.47 8.56 -1.17
C TYR A 294 22.55 8.30 -2.23
N ALA A 295 23.52 9.20 -2.33
CA ALA A 295 24.64 9.04 -3.25
C ALA A 295 25.29 7.65 -3.07
N ASN A 296 25.60 7.01 -4.20
CA ASN A 296 26.18 5.67 -4.30
C ASN A 296 25.26 4.48 -3.93
N VAL A 297 24.11 4.72 -3.29
CA VAL A 297 23.19 3.63 -2.88
C VAL A 297 21.81 3.68 -3.54
N TRP A 298 21.41 4.81 -4.11
CA TRP A 298 20.06 4.94 -4.70
C TRP A 298 19.76 3.92 -5.82
N LYS A 299 20.77 3.48 -6.58
CA LYS A 299 20.60 2.52 -7.68
C LYS A 299 20.05 1.18 -7.20
N TYR A 300 20.34 0.80 -5.95
CA TYR A 300 19.84 -0.43 -5.35
C TYR A 300 18.33 -0.37 -5.04
N ALA A 301 17.71 0.82 -5.05
CA ALA A 301 16.26 0.99 -4.96
C ALA A 301 15.54 0.84 -6.32
N THR A 302 16.26 0.82 -7.44
CA THR A 302 15.68 0.77 -8.80
C THR A 302 15.41 -0.66 -9.25
N ALA A 303 14.56 -0.85 -10.26
CA ALA A 303 14.12 -2.17 -10.73
C ALA A 303 15.12 -2.96 -11.62
N ASP A 304 16.32 -2.44 -11.85
CA ASP A 304 17.25 -2.94 -12.87
C ASP A 304 17.84 -4.35 -12.57
N ASP A 305 17.90 -4.74 -11.31
CA ASP A 305 18.38 -6.05 -10.83
C ASP A 305 17.31 -7.17 -10.86
N ILE A 306 16.03 -6.82 -10.96
CA ILE A 306 14.93 -7.79 -10.84
C ILE A 306 14.91 -8.76 -12.01
N GLY A 307 15.05 -8.23 -13.24
CA GLY A 307 14.86 -9.02 -14.46
C GLY A 307 15.84 -10.18 -14.58
N LYS A 308 17.11 -9.96 -14.25
CA LYS A 308 18.12 -11.03 -14.26
C LYS A 308 17.88 -12.03 -13.14
N ALA A 309 17.66 -11.57 -11.90
CA ALA A 309 17.39 -12.45 -10.76
C ALA A 309 16.19 -13.38 -11.02
N ALA A 310 15.08 -12.84 -11.53
CA ALA A 310 13.88 -13.61 -11.86
C ALA A 310 14.10 -14.60 -13.01
N LYS A 311 14.90 -14.23 -14.02
CA LYS A 311 15.24 -15.11 -15.14
C LYS A 311 16.11 -16.30 -14.69
N ASP A 312 17.09 -16.03 -13.84
CA ASP A 312 18.07 -17.04 -13.41
C ASP A 312 17.50 -17.95 -12.31
N TRP A 313 16.51 -17.46 -11.54
CA TRP A 313 15.83 -18.20 -10.48
C TRP A 313 14.30 -18.27 -10.68
N PRO A 314 13.81 -18.94 -11.74
CA PRO A 314 12.39 -19.01 -12.04
C PRO A 314 11.57 -19.81 -11.00
N GLN A 315 12.23 -20.51 -10.08
CA GLN A 315 11.60 -21.22 -8.96
C GLN A 315 11.26 -20.29 -7.79
N MET A 316 11.82 -19.08 -7.77
CA MET A 316 11.56 -18.07 -6.75
C MET A 316 10.42 -17.14 -7.16
N ASN A 317 9.60 -16.71 -6.20
CA ASN A 317 8.61 -15.66 -6.36
C ASN A 317 9.18 -14.34 -5.81
N PHE A 318 9.34 -13.34 -6.67
CA PHE A 318 9.82 -12.02 -6.31
C PHE A 318 8.65 -11.03 -6.18
N VAL A 319 8.44 -10.50 -4.97
CA VAL A 319 7.35 -9.53 -4.70
C VAL A 319 7.97 -8.17 -4.35
N MET A 320 7.80 -7.18 -5.21
CA MET A 320 8.36 -5.84 -4.99
C MET A 320 7.33 -4.93 -4.34
N TYR A 321 7.51 -4.66 -3.04
CA TYR A 321 6.67 -3.67 -2.37
C TYR A 321 6.92 -2.27 -2.92
N HIS A 322 5.88 -1.44 -2.90
CA HIS A 322 5.86 -0.10 -3.51
C HIS A 322 6.12 -0.10 -5.02
N ALA A 323 6.09 -1.26 -5.68
CA ALA A 323 6.29 -1.42 -7.12
C ALA A 323 7.57 -0.77 -7.68
N CYS A 324 8.59 -0.54 -6.85
CA CYS A 324 9.79 0.24 -7.20
C CYS A 324 9.50 1.70 -7.57
N LEU A 325 8.37 2.27 -7.12
CA LEU A 325 8.06 3.68 -7.29
C LEU A 325 9.15 4.54 -6.66
N ARG A 326 9.71 5.48 -7.42
CA ARG A 326 10.69 6.45 -6.92
C ARG A 326 10.17 7.32 -5.76
N PRO A 327 8.99 7.98 -5.83
CA PRO A 327 8.67 9.04 -4.89
C PRO A 327 8.52 8.59 -3.44
N ALA A 328 9.15 9.32 -2.52
CA ALA A 328 8.90 9.28 -1.09
C ALA A 328 9.20 10.64 -0.44
N PHE A 329 8.55 10.91 0.69
CA PHE A 329 8.77 12.15 1.48
C PHE A 329 8.61 13.44 0.67
N GLU A 330 7.77 13.40 -0.36
CA GLU A 330 7.45 14.53 -1.22
C GLU A 330 5.95 14.57 -1.45
N GLN A 331 5.45 15.77 -1.78
CA GLN A 331 4.05 15.92 -2.18
C GLN A 331 3.83 15.25 -3.54
N PRO A 332 2.61 14.71 -3.78
CA PRO A 332 2.30 14.02 -5.02
C PRO A 332 2.26 14.95 -6.24
N ASP A 333 2.18 16.27 -6.05
CA ASP A 333 2.06 17.29 -7.09
C ASP A 333 3.20 17.25 -8.11
N GLN A 334 4.44 17.05 -7.66
CA GLN A 334 5.61 17.00 -8.55
C GLN A 334 5.59 15.77 -9.45
N ALA A 335 5.40 14.58 -8.86
CA ALA A 335 5.30 13.33 -9.60
C ALA A 335 4.08 13.33 -10.53
N TRP A 336 2.97 13.94 -10.10
CA TRP A 336 1.77 14.10 -10.92
C TRP A 336 2.01 15.01 -12.12
N ALA A 337 2.62 16.18 -11.93
CA ALA A 337 2.92 17.12 -13.01
C ALA A 337 3.88 16.51 -14.06
N GLU A 338 4.86 15.72 -13.60
CA GLU A 338 5.74 14.97 -14.50
C GLU A 338 4.94 13.93 -15.31
N PHE A 339 4.07 13.17 -14.66
CA PHE A 339 3.22 12.18 -15.32
C PHE A 339 2.28 12.83 -16.33
N GLU A 340 1.63 13.96 -16.02
CA GLU A 340 0.77 14.67 -16.97
C GLU A 340 1.54 15.17 -18.19
N LYS A 341 2.78 15.63 -18.00
CA LYS A 341 3.62 16.15 -19.08
C LYS A 341 4.18 15.04 -19.97
N THR A 342 4.51 13.89 -19.41
CA THR A 342 5.34 12.86 -20.08
C THR A 342 4.64 11.52 -20.28
N GLY A 343 3.56 11.26 -19.55
CA GLY A 343 2.95 9.94 -19.41
C GLY A 343 3.80 8.94 -18.64
N ARG A 344 4.87 9.38 -17.96
CA ARG A 344 5.85 8.52 -17.28
C ARG A 344 5.80 8.73 -15.77
N MET A 345 5.90 7.63 -15.03
CA MET A 345 6.22 7.58 -13.61
C MET A 345 7.66 7.10 -13.44
N ALA A 346 8.47 7.87 -12.72
CA ALA A 346 9.88 7.57 -12.53
C ALA A 346 10.11 6.13 -12.01
N TRP A 347 11.03 5.42 -12.68
CA TRP A 347 11.48 4.03 -12.46
C TRP A 347 10.53 2.90 -12.83
N VAL A 348 9.22 3.17 -12.99
CA VAL A 348 8.21 2.12 -13.16
C VAL A 348 7.46 2.17 -14.49
N SER A 349 7.83 3.08 -15.39
CA SER A 349 7.14 3.29 -16.68
C SER A 349 8.01 3.21 -17.90
#